data_AF-A0A925B455-F1
#
_entry.id   AF-A0A925B455-F1
#
_cell.length_a   1.000
_cell.length_b   1.000
_cell.length_c   1.000
_cell.angle_alpha   90.00
_cell.angle_beta   90.00
_cell.angle_gamma   90.00
#
_symmetry.space_group_name_H-M   'P 1'
#
loop_
_entity.id
_entity.type
_entity.pdbx_description
1 polymer ?
#
loop_
_entity_poly.entity_id
_entity_poly.type
_entity_poly.pdbx_seq_one_letter_code
_entity_poly.pdbx_strand_id
1 'polypeptide(L)'
;MSEKFTEFVNVMRRLRAPDGCPWDREQTHKSLAPHLIEECYEALDAIYEIDGAQHLKEELGDVLLQIVFHAQIAEDNGDFTVDDVVEGINQKMVLRHPHVFGDLKLEKSDDVLRNWDELKKAERAASGKTEKPKDSILEDVTVHFPALLEAQKITKKAAKVGFDWESATQIFDKLSEESAELSLAIVNLELAKSRAISENSSDVDDEQNARRQDLTVEFQKQIAEEVGDLLFVVVTLARHLKVDAETALKQSNQKFRRRFAFIEKSLREDGKAFSDSSLKEMDALWNEAKHSEKN
;
A
#
# COMPACT_ATOMS: atom_id res chain seq x y z
N MET A 1 21.60 -25.70 2.20
CA MET A 1 20.47 -25.22 3.04
C MET A 1 20.84 -25.40 4.50
N SER A 2 20.48 -24.49 5.41
CA SER A 2 20.78 -24.68 6.84
C SER A 2 19.95 -25.82 7.41
N GLU A 3 20.49 -26.56 8.39
CA GLU A 3 19.80 -27.68 9.03
C GLU A 3 18.44 -27.25 9.61
N LYS A 4 18.38 -26.05 10.21
CA LYS A 4 17.15 -25.48 10.77
C LYS A 4 16.07 -25.15 9.76
N PHE A 5 16.43 -24.67 8.57
CA PHE A 5 15.43 -24.40 7.55
C PHE A 5 14.90 -25.70 6.95
N THR A 6 15.76 -26.70 6.74
CA THR A 6 15.33 -28.03 6.30
C THR A 6 14.41 -28.70 7.32
N GLU A 7 14.71 -28.57 8.62
CA GLU A 7 13.82 -29.02 9.71
C GLU A 7 12.43 -28.37 9.59
N PHE A 8 12.37 -27.06 9.39
CA PHE A 8 11.11 -26.32 9.24
C PHE A 8 10.30 -26.77 8.01
N VAL A 9 10.93 -26.92 6.84
CA VAL A 9 10.27 -27.45 5.64
C VAL A 9 9.69 -28.84 5.89
N ASN A 10 10.43 -29.70 6.59
CA ASN A 10 9.94 -31.04 6.94
C ASN A 10 8.75 -31.01 7.91
N VAL A 11 8.70 -30.04 8.83
CA VAL A 11 7.52 -29.82 9.69
C VAL A 11 6.31 -29.47 8.84
N MET A 12 6.42 -28.52 7.90
CA MET A 12 5.31 -28.15 7.02
C MET A 12 4.83 -29.34 6.18
N ARG A 13 5.75 -30.12 5.60
CA ARG A 13 5.42 -31.34 4.87
C ARG A 13 4.67 -32.35 5.74
N ARG A 14 5.08 -32.52 7.00
CA ARG A 14 4.41 -33.41 7.95
C ARG A 14 2.99 -32.92 8.30
N LEU A 15 2.82 -31.61 8.46
CA LEU A 15 1.52 -30.98 8.75
C LEU A 15 0.53 -31.20 7.61
N ARG A 16 0.95 -31.09 6.35
CA ARG A 16 0.09 -31.26 5.18
C ARG A 16 -0.07 -32.70 4.67
N ALA A 17 0.64 -33.66 5.27
CA ALA A 17 0.51 -35.08 4.94
C ALA A 17 -0.95 -35.59 5.11
N PRO A 18 -1.33 -36.73 4.48
CA PRO A 18 -2.68 -37.29 4.57
C PRO A 18 -3.18 -37.55 6.01
N ASP A 19 -2.28 -37.89 6.92
CA ASP A 19 -2.53 -38.10 8.36
C ASP A 19 -2.08 -36.91 9.23
N GLY A 20 -1.77 -35.77 8.59
CA GLY A 20 -1.39 -34.52 9.23
C GLY A 20 -2.58 -33.69 9.71
N CYS A 21 -2.32 -32.39 9.93
CA CYS A 21 -3.30 -31.44 10.40
C CYS A 21 -4.40 -31.20 9.33
N PRO A 22 -5.69 -31.40 9.67
CA PRO A 22 -6.78 -31.17 8.72
C PRO A 22 -6.84 -29.74 8.19
N TRP A 23 -6.61 -28.75 9.07
CA TRP A 23 -6.64 -27.33 8.70
C TRP A 23 -5.51 -26.98 7.74
N ASP A 24 -4.28 -27.47 8.00
CA ASP A 24 -3.16 -27.18 7.12
C ASP A 24 -3.38 -27.76 5.72
N ARG A 25 -3.96 -28.97 5.64
CA ARG A 25 -4.19 -29.68 4.38
C ARG A 25 -5.27 -29.04 3.50
N GLU A 26 -6.32 -28.48 4.09
CA GLU A 26 -7.41 -27.83 3.33
C GLU A 26 -7.00 -26.47 2.74
N GLN A 27 -5.89 -25.87 3.19
CA GLN A 27 -5.44 -24.59 2.69
C GLN A 27 -5.02 -24.62 1.22
N THR A 28 -5.29 -23.51 0.55
CA THR A 28 -4.93 -23.23 -0.84
C THR A 28 -4.18 -21.90 -0.90
N HIS A 29 -3.54 -21.59 -2.04
CA HIS A 29 -2.92 -20.27 -2.21
C HIS A 29 -3.90 -19.11 -2.00
N LYS A 30 -5.18 -19.30 -2.35
CA LYS A 30 -6.20 -18.26 -2.22
C LYS A 30 -6.67 -18.08 -0.78
N SER A 31 -6.76 -19.16 -0.01
CA SER A 31 -7.18 -19.06 1.40
C SER A 31 -6.08 -18.45 2.27
N LEU A 32 -4.81 -18.61 1.92
CA LEU A 32 -3.67 -18.04 2.64
C LEU A 32 -3.28 -16.62 2.22
N ALA A 33 -3.76 -16.13 1.08
CA ALA A 33 -3.41 -14.79 0.59
C ALA A 33 -3.71 -13.66 1.60
N PRO A 34 -4.83 -13.65 2.34
CA PRO A 34 -5.06 -12.66 3.39
C PRO A 34 -4.01 -12.71 4.50
N HIS A 35 -3.66 -13.92 4.97
CA HIS A 35 -2.66 -14.12 6.02
C HIS A 35 -1.28 -13.62 5.59
N LEU A 36 -0.84 -13.91 4.35
CA LEU A 36 0.41 -13.36 3.83
C LEU A 36 0.45 -11.83 3.86
N ILE A 37 -0.68 -11.18 3.55
CA ILE A 37 -0.78 -9.72 3.65
C ILE A 37 -0.70 -9.30 5.12
N GLU A 38 -1.43 -9.94 6.02
CA GLU A 38 -1.40 -9.67 7.47
C GLU A 38 0.04 -9.72 8.00
N GLU A 39 0.76 -10.84 7.82
CA GLU A 39 2.14 -11.00 8.30
C GLU A 39 3.11 -9.96 7.71
N CYS A 40 2.91 -9.57 6.45
CA CYS A 40 3.73 -8.52 5.84
C CYS A 40 3.47 -7.14 6.47
N TYR A 41 2.25 -6.88 6.95
CA TYR A 41 1.91 -5.64 7.64
C TYR A 41 2.35 -5.66 9.10
N GLU A 42 2.30 -6.81 9.78
CA GLU A 42 2.82 -6.97 11.13
C GLU A 42 4.35 -6.85 11.14
N ALA A 43 5.05 -7.49 10.19
CA ALA A 43 6.49 -7.30 9.98
C ALA A 43 6.84 -5.83 9.69
N LEU A 44 6.00 -5.12 8.93
CA LEU A 44 6.19 -3.70 8.66
C LEU A 44 6.01 -2.85 9.93
N ASP A 45 5.01 -3.17 10.76
CA ASP A 45 4.78 -2.46 12.02
C ASP A 45 5.98 -2.63 12.96
N ALA A 46 6.48 -3.86 13.09
CA ALA A 46 7.67 -4.18 13.89
C ALA A 46 8.94 -3.46 13.42
N ILE A 47 9.09 -3.16 12.12
CA ILE A 47 10.20 -2.36 11.58
C ILE A 47 10.17 -0.91 12.08
N TYR A 48 8.99 -0.34 12.29
CA TYR A 48 8.82 1.05 12.72
C TYR A 48 8.73 1.21 14.25
N GLU A 49 8.65 0.11 14.98
CA GLU A 49 8.65 0.11 16.44
C GLU A 49 10.06 0.37 17.00
N ILE A 50 10.14 1.21 18.05
CA ILE A 50 11.39 1.41 18.79
C ILE A 50 11.68 0.15 19.59
N ASP A 51 12.90 -0.38 19.48
CA ASP A 51 13.32 -1.65 20.10
C ASP A 51 12.51 -2.89 19.64
N GLY A 52 11.84 -2.80 18.48
CA GLY A 52 11.03 -3.87 17.87
C GLY A 52 11.81 -5.07 17.33
N ALA A 53 13.08 -5.25 17.67
CA ALA A 53 13.92 -6.31 17.07
C ALA A 53 13.42 -7.73 17.37
N GLN A 54 12.85 -7.94 18.55
CA GLN A 54 12.30 -9.24 18.93
C GLN A 54 10.97 -9.52 18.23
N HIS A 55 10.10 -8.52 18.14
CA HIS A 55 8.85 -8.57 17.40
C HIS A 55 9.14 -8.81 15.90
N LEU A 56 10.05 -8.03 15.30
CA LEU A 56 10.46 -8.21 13.91
C LEU A 56 10.97 -9.62 13.61
N LYS A 57 11.68 -10.25 14.56
CA LYS A 57 12.15 -11.63 14.39
C LYS A 57 10.99 -12.63 14.33
N GLU A 58 9.94 -12.43 15.12
CA GLU A 58 8.72 -13.22 15.13
C GLU A 58 8.00 -13.07 13.78
N GLU A 59 7.71 -11.84 13.38
CA GLU A 59 7.00 -11.52 12.14
C GLU A 59 7.75 -11.98 10.87
N LEU A 60 9.08 -11.87 10.85
CA LEU A 60 9.87 -12.43 9.75
C LEU A 60 9.78 -13.97 9.69
N GLY A 61 9.56 -14.62 10.83
CA GLY A 61 9.26 -16.04 10.93
C GLY A 61 7.90 -16.37 10.33
N ASP A 62 6.88 -15.56 10.57
CA ASP A 62 5.53 -15.78 10.05
C ASP A 62 5.44 -15.49 8.54
N VAL A 63 6.14 -14.46 8.05
CA VAL A 63 6.33 -14.27 6.60
C VAL A 63 7.06 -15.47 5.98
N LEU A 64 8.07 -16.01 6.66
CA LEU A 64 8.78 -17.21 6.18
C LEU A 64 7.87 -18.44 6.18
N LEU A 65 6.99 -18.58 7.18
CA LEU A 65 5.97 -19.62 7.23
C LEU A 65 5.07 -19.56 6.01
N GLN A 66 4.56 -18.38 5.65
CA GLN A 66 3.73 -18.23 4.46
C GLN A 66 4.49 -18.66 3.18
N ILE A 67 5.75 -18.26 3.02
CA ILE A 67 6.58 -18.67 1.86
C ILE A 67 6.69 -20.20 1.78
N VAL A 68 7.02 -20.87 2.89
CA VAL A 68 7.16 -22.33 2.94
C VAL A 68 5.81 -23.03 2.73
N PHE A 69 4.72 -22.48 3.26
CA PHE A 69 3.37 -23.01 3.09
C PHE A 69 2.94 -22.97 1.62
N HIS A 70 3.11 -21.83 0.97
CA HIS A 70 2.84 -21.70 -0.47
C HIS A 70 3.72 -22.64 -1.29
N ALA A 71 5.01 -22.79 -0.96
CA ALA A 71 5.88 -23.75 -1.64
C ALA A 71 5.44 -25.21 -1.42
N GLN A 72 4.95 -25.57 -0.22
CA GLN A 72 4.43 -26.91 0.03
C GLN A 72 3.14 -27.17 -0.75
N ILE A 73 2.21 -26.21 -0.83
CA ILE A 73 1.00 -26.35 -1.66
C ILE A 73 1.37 -26.57 -3.14
N ALA A 74 2.38 -25.86 -3.64
CA ALA A 74 2.86 -26.05 -5.01
C ALA A 74 3.51 -27.42 -5.21
N GLU A 75 4.28 -27.91 -4.23
CA GLU A 75 4.86 -29.26 -4.25
C GLU A 75 3.77 -30.34 -4.25
N ASP A 76 2.73 -30.18 -3.42
CA ASP A 76 1.58 -31.10 -3.35
C ASP A 76 0.86 -31.21 -4.72
N ASN A 77 0.84 -30.13 -5.49
CA ASN A 77 0.25 -30.07 -6.84
C ASN A 77 1.20 -30.53 -7.95
N GLY A 78 2.49 -30.76 -7.64
CA GLY A 78 3.52 -31.12 -8.61
C GLY A 78 4.04 -29.95 -9.45
N ASP A 79 3.89 -28.70 -8.98
CA ASP A 79 4.27 -27.49 -9.72
C ASP A 79 5.74 -27.09 -9.50
N PHE A 80 6.12 -26.77 -8.25
CA PHE A 80 7.48 -26.40 -7.86
C PHE A 80 7.70 -26.62 -6.37
N THR A 81 8.97 -26.66 -5.95
CA THR A 81 9.38 -26.88 -4.56
C THR A 81 9.95 -25.60 -3.93
N VAL A 82 10.16 -25.62 -2.60
CA VAL A 82 10.87 -24.55 -1.91
C VAL A 82 12.32 -24.41 -2.39
N ASP A 83 12.95 -25.51 -2.82
CA ASP A 83 14.30 -25.49 -3.38
C ASP A 83 14.33 -24.73 -4.71
N ASP A 84 13.32 -24.91 -5.56
CA ASP A 84 13.18 -24.15 -6.81
C ASP A 84 13.00 -22.65 -6.57
N VAL A 85 12.23 -22.28 -5.53
CA VAL A 85 12.06 -20.87 -5.12
C VAL A 85 13.39 -20.27 -4.69
N VAL A 86 14.14 -20.98 -3.84
CA VAL A 86 15.45 -20.53 -3.32
C VAL A 86 16.48 -20.45 -4.44
N GLU A 87 16.54 -21.44 -5.32
CA GLU A 87 17.45 -21.47 -6.46
C GLU A 87 17.16 -20.30 -7.41
N GLY A 88 15.87 -20.06 -7.73
CA GLY A 88 15.46 -18.96 -8.60
C GLY A 88 15.83 -17.58 -8.08
N ILE A 89 15.67 -17.32 -6.77
CA ILE A 89 16.12 -16.04 -6.18
C ILE A 89 17.64 -15.97 -6.07
N ASN A 90 18.33 -17.07 -5.74
CA ASN A 90 19.79 -17.12 -5.62
C ASN A 90 20.47 -16.79 -6.96
N GLN A 91 20.09 -17.48 -8.04
CA GLN A 91 20.61 -17.22 -9.39
C GLN A 91 20.39 -15.77 -9.80
N LYS A 92 19.19 -15.23 -9.55
CA LYS A 92 18.85 -13.83 -9.85
C LYS A 92 19.70 -12.86 -9.05
N MET A 93 19.95 -13.13 -7.77
CA MET A 93 20.78 -12.27 -6.92
C MET A 93 22.25 -12.30 -7.37
N VAL A 94 22.81 -13.46 -7.68
CA VAL A 94 24.19 -13.58 -8.19
C VAL A 94 24.34 -12.85 -9.53
N LEU A 95 23.44 -13.12 -10.48
CA LEU A 95 23.48 -12.52 -11.82
C LEU A 95 23.37 -10.98 -11.77
N ARG A 96 22.56 -10.44 -10.86
CA ARG A 96 22.32 -8.99 -10.74
C ARG A 96 23.39 -8.24 -9.95
N HIS A 97 24.32 -8.94 -9.32
CA HIS A 97 25.43 -8.35 -8.59
C HIS A 97 26.78 -8.79 -9.16
N PRO A 98 27.06 -8.52 -10.45
CA PRO A 98 28.36 -8.84 -11.05
C PRO A 98 29.51 -8.06 -10.40
N HIS A 99 29.21 -7.04 -9.60
CA HIS A 99 30.19 -6.29 -8.82
C HIS A 99 30.54 -6.92 -7.47
N VAL A 100 29.74 -7.88 -7.01
CA VAL A 100 30.04 -8.70 -5.82
C VAL A 100 30.57 -10.06 -6.23
N PHE A 101 29.96 -10.68 -7.24
CA PHE A 101 30.22 -12.08 -7.65
C PHE A 101 30.97 -12.22 -8.98
N GLY A 102 31.39 -11.12 -9.59
CA GLY A 102 32.16 -11.09 -10.84
C GLY A 102 33.22 -9.99 -10.83
N ASP A 103 33.63 -9.55 -12.02
CA ASP A 103 34.76 -8.62 -12.19
C ASP A 103 34.35 -7.14 -12.33
N LEU A 104 33.06 -6.83 -12.37
CA LEU A 104 32.58 -5.47 -12.64
C LEU A 104 32.82 -4.56 -11.44
N LYS A 105 33.62 -3.50 -11.56
CA LYS A 105 33.82 -2.56 -10.45
C LYS A 105 32.79 -1.42 -10.51
N LEU A 106 31.86 -1.42 -9.57
CA LEU A 106 30.92 -0.32 -9.34
C LEU A 106 31.20 0.26 -7.95
N GLU A 107 31.50 1.56 -7.89
CA GLU A 107 31.88 2.23 -6.63
C GLU A 107 30.73 3.00 -5.98
N LYS A 108 29.67 3.32 -6.73
CA LYS A 108 28.55 4.14 -6.26
C LYS A 108 27.23 3.39 -6.34
N SER A 109 26.38 3.62 -5.34
CA SER A 109 25.03 3.04 -5.28
C SER A 109 24.19 3.34 -6.52
N ASP A 110 24.34 4.54 -7.10
CA ASP A 110 23.58 4.93 -8.30
C ASP A 110 23.97 4.09 -9.53
N ASP A 111 25.25 3.77 -9.67
CA ASP A 111 25.76 2.95 -10.77
C ASP A 111 25.31 1.49 -10.61
N VAL A 112 25.22 0.99 -9.37
CA VAL A 112 24.63 -0.32 -9.05
C VAL A 112 23.16 -0.39 -9.46
N LEU A 113 22.37 0.64 -9.13
CA LEU A 113 20.94 0.67 -9.48
C LEU A 113 20.69 0.70 -11.00
N ARG A 114 21.50 1.44 -11.75
CA ARG A 114 21.41 1.48 -13.23
C ARG A 114 21.72 0.11 -13.85
N ASN A 115 22.84 -0.49 -13.45
CA ASN A 115 23.24 -1.82 -13.91
C ASN A 115 22.17 -2.87 -13.58
N TRP A 116 21.53 -2.77 -12.42
CA TRP A 116 20.45 -3.67 -12.02
C TRP A 116 19.21 -3.57 -12.92
N ASP A 117 18.81 -2.35 -13.30
CA ASP A 117 17.69 -2.13 -14.22
C ASP A 117 18.01 -2.64 -15.64
N GLU A 118 19.26 -2.58 -16.08
CA GLU A 118 19.72 -3.15 -17.36
C GLU A 118 19.71 -4.68 -17.35
N LEU A 119 20.27 -5.31 -16.31
CA LEU A 119 20.27 -6.77 -16.16
C LEU A 119 18.85 -7.33 -16.07
N LYS A 120 17.93 -6.61 -15.41
CA LYS A 120 16.50 -6.94 -15.40
C LYS A 120 15.85 -6.94 -16.78
N LYS A 121 16.31 -6.09 -17.71
CA LYS A 121 15.82 -6.06 -19.10
C LYS A 121 16.41 -7.23 -19.88
N ALA A 122 17.72 -7.48 -19.72
CA ALA A 122 18.41 -8.59 -20.36
C ALA A 122 17.85 -9.97 -19.94
N GLU A 123 17.58 -10.20 -18.65
CA GLU A 123 16.96 -11.43 -18.14
C GLU A 123 15.59 -11.69 -18.80
N ARG A 124 14.77 -10.66 -18.95
CA ARG A 124 13.46 -10.79 -19.60
C ARG A 124 13.60 -11.21 -21.05
N ALA A 125 14.50 -10.56 -21.79
CA ALA A 125 14.79 -10.90 -23.18
C ALA A 125 15.34 -12.34 -23.34
N ALA A 126 16.18 -12.80 -22.40
CA ALA A 126 16.77 -14.13 -22.42
C ALA A 126 15.81 -15.26 -22.02
N SER A 127 14.74 -14.97 -21.27
CA SER A 127 13.80 -15.98 -20.77
C SER A 127 12.97 -16.70 -21.84
N GLY A 128 13.12 -16.35 -23.13
CA GLY A 128 12.43 -17.01 -24.25
C GLY A 128 10.91 -16.84 -24.26
N LYS A 129 10.33 -16.19 -23.23
CA LYS A 129 8.97 -15.69 -23.26
C LYS A 129 8.92 -14.63 -24.35
N THR A 130 8.38 -14.99 -25.52
CA THR A 130 7.86 -14.01 -26.45
C THR A 130 6.94 -13.11 -25.64
N GLU A 131 7.32 -11.84 -25.45
CA GLU A 131 6.40 -10.87 -24.93
C GLU A 131 5.16 -10.98 -25.83
N LYS A 132 4.04 -11.45 -25.28
CA LYS A 132 2.77 -11.04 -25.84
C LYS A 132 2.90 -9.51 -25.94
N PRO A 133 2.66 -8.91 -27.12
CA PRO A 133 2.67 -7.46 -27.21
C PRO A 133 1.76 -6.98 -26.10
N LYS A 134 2.36 -6.29 -25.12
CA LYS A 134 1.58 -5.77 -24.00
C LYS A 134 0.68 -4.72 -24.59
N ASP A 135 -0.61 -4.88 -24.39
CA ASP A 135 -1.58 -3.87 -24.84
C ASP A 135 -1.38 -2.56 -24.06
N SER A 136 -0.71 -2.61 -22.89
CA SER A 136 -0.40 -1.44 -22.07
C SER A 136 0.95 -1.51 -21.35
N ILE A 137 1.63 -0.36 -21.24
CA ILE A 137 2.84 -0.21 -20.39
C ILE A 137 2.54 -0.49 -18.90
N LEU A 138 1.27 -0.33 -18.48
CA LEU A 138 0.83 -0.51 -17.10
C LEU A 138 0.49 -1.96 -16.76
N GLU A 139 0.43 -2.87 -17.73
CA GLU A 139 -0.07 -4.25 -17.55
C GLU A 139 0.65 -5.06 -16.44
N ASP A 140 1.95 -4.81 -16.19
CA ASP A 140 2.65 -5.47 -15.05
C ASP A 140 2.41 -4.81 -13.67
N VAL A 141 1.52 -3.83 -13.54
CA VAL A 141 1.12 -3.32 -12.22
C VAL A 141 -0.01 -4.19 -11.72
N THR A 142 0.21 -4.87 -10.60
CA THR A 142 -0.79 -5.71 -9.97
C THR A 142 -1.92 -4.86 -9.40
N VAL A 143 -3.16 -5.15 -9.78
CA VAL A 143 -4.39 -4.47 -9.30
C VAL A 143 -4.78 -4.81 -7.85
N HIS A 144 -4.04 -5.72 -7.21
CA HIS A 144 -4.25 -6.13 -5.82
C HIS A 144 -3.35 -5.37 -4.84
N PHE A 145 -2.59 -4.38 -5.31
CA PHE A 145 -1.87 -3.50 -4.39
C PHE A 145 -2.86 -2.58 -3.66
N PRO A 146 -2.52 -2.15 -2.42
CA PRO A 146 -3.17 -1.00 -1.82
C PRO A 146 -3.12 0.21 -2.76
N ALA A 147 -4.18 1.01 -2.77
CA ALA A 147 -4.39 2.06 -3.76
C ALA A 147 -3.21 3.04 -3.88
N LEU A 148 -2.58 3.43 -2.76
CA LEU A 148 -1.43 4.34 -2.78
C LEU A 148 -0.19 3.69 -3.40
N LEU A 149 0.06 2.41 -3.08
CA LEU A 149 1.16 1.67 -3.67
C LEU A 149 0.92 1.44 -5.17
N GLU A 150 -0.31 1.11 -5.56
CA GLU A 150 -0.70 0.95 -6.97
C GLU A 150 -0.45 2.24 -7.75
N ALA A 151 -0.99 3.38 -7.28
CA ALA A 151 -0.78 4.70 -7.88
C ALA A 151 0.72 5.05 -7.97
N GLN A 152 1.50 4.73 -6.94
CA GLN A 152 2.95 4.96 -6.95
C GLN A 152 3.67 4.09 -7.99
N LYS A 153 3.22 2.84 -8.23
CA LYS A 153 3.78 1.98 -9.29
C LYS A 153 3.37 2.46 -10.68
N ILE A 154 2.12 2.87 -10.87
CA ILE A 154 1.60 3.41 -12.13
C ILE A 154 2.41 4.64 -12.54
N THR A 155 2.50 5.63 -11.65
CA THR A 155 3.22 6.89 -11.91
C THR A 155 4.71 6.64 -12.13
N LYS A 156 5.33 5.69 -11.39
CA LYS A 156 6.72 5.27 -11.62
C LYS A 156 6.94 4.64 -12.99
N LYS A 157 5.97 3.88 -13.51
CA LYS A 157 6.06 3.30 -14.86
C LYS A 157 5.87 4.35 -15.94
N ALA A 158 4.89 5.24 -15.78
CA ALA A 158 4.66 6.35 -16.70
C ALA A 158 5.92 7.24 -16.81
N ALA A 159 6.54 7.54 -15.67
CA ALA A 159 7.80 8.30 -15.63
C ALA A 159 8.95 7.63 -16.41
N LYS A 160 9.02 6.30 -16.40
CA LYS A 160 10.06 5.55 -17.12
C LYS A 160 9.99 5.70 -18.65
N VAL A 161 8.83 6.07 -19.20
CA VAL A 161 8.67 6.34 -20.65
C VAL A 161 8.68 7.83 -20.97
N GLY A 162 9.08 8.68 -20.00
CA GLY A 162 9.15 10.13 -20.17
C GLY A 162 7.85 10.87 -19.87
N PHE A 163 6.81 10.18 -19.40
CA PHE A 163 5.60 10.82 -18.90
C PHE A 163 5.77 11.15 -17.41
N ASP A 164 6.50 12.22 -17.12
CA ASP A 164 6.75 12.73 -15.77
C ASP A 164 6.82 14.27 -15.77
N TRP A 165 6.65 14.86 -14.60
CA TRP A 165 6.84 16.28 -14.36
C TRP A 165 8.33 16.60 -14.19
N GLU A 166 8.75 17.79 -14.66
CA GLU A 166 10.14 18.23 -14.62
C GLU A 166 10.55 18.69 -13.22
N SER A 167 9.59 19.17 -12.42
CA SER A 167 9.85 19.67 -11.08
C SER A 167 8.65 19.50 -10.15
N ALA A 168 8.92 19.48 -8.84
CA ALA A 168 7.90 19.47 -7.81
C ALA A 168 6.93 20.66 -7.90
N THR A 169 7.38 21.82 -8.41
CA THR A 169 6.54 23.01 -8.57
C THR A 169 5.38 22.75 -9.53
N GLN A 170 5.63 22.11 -10.68
CA GLN A 170 4.57 21.76 -11.64
C GLN A 170 3.54 20.79 -11.01
N ILE A 171 3.97 19.94 -10.08
CA ILE A 171 3.06 19.04 -9.36
C ILE A 171 2.22 19.83 -8.35
N PHE A 172 2.77 20.85 -7.68
CA PHE A 172 2.00 21.74 -6.81
C PHE A 172 0.99 22.60 -7.58
N ASP A 173 1.32 23.00 -8.81
CA ASP A 173 0.36 23.68 -9.69
C ASP A 173 -0.82 22.76 -10.00
N LYS A 174 -0.55 21.50 -10.36
CA LYS A 174 -1.60 20.49 -10.58
C LYS A 174 -2.37 20.19 -9.29
N LEU A 175 -1.72 20.09 -8.14
CA LEU A 175 -2.39 19.92 -6.85
C LEU A 175 -3.36 21.06 -6.55
N SER A 176 -3.00 22.29 -6.92
CA SER A 176 -3.86 23.47 -6.77
C SER A 176 -5.06 23.44 -7.72
N GLU A 177 -4.85 22.94 -8.95
CA GLU A 177 -5.90 22.69 -9.94
C GLU A 177 -6.91 21.65 -9.43
N GLU A 178 -6.46 20.45 -9.03
CA GLU A 178 -7.34 19.40 -8.49
C GLU A 178 -8.10 19.87 -7.24
N SER A 179 -7.44 20.66 -6.38
CA SER A 179 -8.09 21.25 -5.20
C SER A 179 -9.20 22.24 -5.58
N ALA A 180 -9.02 22.99 -6.67
CA ALA A 180 -10.01 23.92 -7.18
C ALA A 180 -11.19 23.18 -7.85
N GLU A 181 -10.92 22.11 -8.59
CA GLU A 181 -11.94 21.25 -9.21
C GLU A 181 -12.81 20.56 -8.15
N LEU A 182 -12.19 19.97 -7.12
CA LEU A 182 -12.90 19.43 -5.95
C LEU A 182 -13.76 20.49 -5.26
N SER A 183 -13.20 21.68 -5.02
CA SER A 183 -13.94 22.80 -4.41
C SER A 183 -15.18 23.17 -5.24
N LEU A 184 -15.04 23.25 -6.56
CA LEU A 184 -16.15 23.55 -7.46
C LEU A 184 -17.23 22.44 -7.43
N ALA A 185 -16.83 21.17 -7.42
CA ALA A 185 -17.75 20.04 -7.34
C ALA A 185 -18.58 20.08 -6.03
N ILE A 186 -17.94 20.42 -4.90
CA ILE A 186 -18.61 20.61 -3.60
C ILE A 186 -19.62 21.76 -3.68
N VAL A 187 -19.23 22.91 -4.21
CA VAL A 187 -20.12 24.08 -4.36
C VAL A 187 -21.34 23.73 -5.22
N ASN A 188 -21.14 22.99 -6.32
CA ASN A 188 -22.24 22.55 -7.18
C ASN A 188 -23.23 21.65 -6.43
N LEU A 189 -22.73 20.70 -5.63
CA LEU A 189 -23.56 19.85 -4.77
C LEU A 189 -24.35 20.66 -3.74
N GLU A 190 -23.71 21.62 -3.08
CA GLU A 190 -24.35 22.49 -2.09
C GLU A 190 -25.43 23.37 -2.71
N LEU A 191 -25.18 23.92 -3.90
CA LEU A 191 -26.17 24.70 -4.66
C LEU A 191 -27.34 23.83 -5.11
N ALA A 192 -27.10 22.60 -5.57
CA ALA A 192 -28.15 21.67 -5.95
C ALA A 192 -29.06 21.32 -4.75
N LYS A 193 -28.47 21.04 -3.58
CA LYS A 193 -29.20 20.80 -2.33
C LYS A 193 -30.00 22.02 -1.88
N SER A 194 -29.41 23.21 -1.96
CA SER A 194 -30.06 24.44 -1.54
C SER A 194 -31.28 24.79 -2.40
N ARG A 195 -31.18 24.60 -3.73
CA ARG A 195 -32.30 24.77 -4.66
C ARG A 195 -33.45 23.78 -4.39
N ALA A 196 -33.12 22.54 -4.06
CA ALA A 196 -34.11 21.52 -3.68
C ALA A 196 -34.88 21.90 -2.40
N ILE A 197 -34.24 22.58 -1.44
CA ILE A 197 -34.89 23.04 -0.20
C ILE A 197 -35.78 24.27 -0.45
N SER A 198 -35.38 25.20 -1.32
CA SER A 198 -36.16 26.42 -1.60
C SER A 198 -37.42 26.19 -2.43
N GLU A 199 -37.45 25.14 -3.27
CA GLU A 199 -38.56 24.83 -4.18
C GLU A 199 -39.57 23.84 -3.60
N ASN A 200 -39.55 23.60 -2.28
CA ASN A 200 -40.47 22.71 -1.57
C ASN A 200 -41.85 23.37 -1.37
N SER A 201 -42.46 23.89 -2.45
CA SER A 201 -43.90 24.13 -2.50
C SER A 201 -44.61 22.80 -2.80
N SER A 202 -45.81 22.60 -2.27
CA SER A 202 -46.57 21.33 -2.25
C SER A 202 -46.98 20.74 -3.62
N ASP A 203 -46.38 21.19 -4.72
CA ASP A 203 -46.74 20.87 -6.11
C ASP A 203 -45.55 20.32 -6.93
N VAL A 204 -44.59 19.63 -6.29
CA VAL A 204 -43.48 18.97 -7.01
C VAL A 204 -43.90 17.54 -7.36
N ASP A 205 -43.96 17.22 -8.65
CA ASP A 205 -44.27 15.87 -9.15
C ASP A 205 -43.13 14.87 -8.85
N ASP A 206 -43.46 13.57 -8.85
CA ASP A 206 -42.51 12.49 -8.55
C ASP A 206 -41.32 12.44 -9.54
N GLU A 207 -41.50 12.93 -10.76
CA GLU A 207 -40.47 12.95 -11.82
C GLU A 207 -39.40 14.02 -11.56
N GLN A 208 -39.80 15.20 -11.07
CA GLN A 208 -38.89 16.27 -10.64
C GLN A 208 -38.08 15.88 -9.41
N ASN A 209 -38.69 15.15 -8.47
CA ASN A 209 -37.97 14.62 -7.30
C ASN A 209 -36.95 13.55 -7.67
N ALA A 210 -37.30 12.61 -8.57
CA ALA A 210 -36.36 11.61 -9.08
C ALA A 210 -35.17 12.27 -9.79
N ARG A 211 -35.43 13.26 -10.67
CA ARG A 211 -34.37 13.99 -11.39
C ARG A 211 -33.44 14.77 -10.46
N ARG A 212 -33.95 15.36 -9.37
CA ARG A 212 -33.13 16.04 -8.34
C ARG A 212 -32.25 15.06 -7.59
N GLN A 213 -32.76 13.87 -7.27
CA GLN A 213 -32.00 12.81 -6.63
C GLN A 213 -30.87 12.31 -7.54
N ASP A 214 -31.15 12.10 -8.83
CA ASP A 214 -30.15 11.72 -9.84
C ASP A 214 -29.03 12.77 -9.97
N LEU A 215 -29.36 14.06 -10.01
CA LEU A 215 -28.35 15.12 -10.04
C LEU A 215 -27.45 15.12 -8.80
N THR A 216 -28.02 14.87 -7.61
CA THR A 216 -27.25 14.84 -6.36
C THR A 216 -26.28 13.66 -6.34
N VAL A 217 -26.70 12.52 -6.90
CA VAL A 217 -25.85 11.33 -7.06
C VAL A 217 -24.72 11.62 -8.05
N GLU A 218 -25.00 12.28 -9.17
CA GLU A 218 -23.97 12.64 -10.15
C GLU A 218 -22.91 13.58 -9.57
N PHE A 219 -23.32 14.61 -8.83
CA PHE A 219 -22.35 15.50 -8.17
C PHE A 219 -21.54 14.80 -7.09
N GLN A 220 -22.13 13.85 -6.37
CA GLN A 220 -21.36 13.03 -5.42
C GLN A 220 -20.33 12.14 -6.14
N LYS A 221 -20.70 11.58 -7.28
CA LYS A 221 -19.78 10.81 -8.12
C LYS A 221 -18.63 11.70 -8.61
N GLN A 222 -18.93 12.91 -9.07
CA GLN A 222 -17.90 13.88 -9.45
C GLN A 222 -16.96 14.17 -8.27
N ILE A 223 -17.49 14.47 -7.08
CA ILE A 223 -16.65 14.69 -5.88
C ILE A 223 -15.73 13.50 -5.61
N ALA A 224 -16.24 12.26 -5.75
CA ALA A 224 -15.41 11.07 -5.57
C ALA A 224 -14.29 10.96 -6.62
N GLU A 225 -14.55 11.34 -7.88
CA GLU A 225 -13.54 11.43 -8.95
C GLU A 225 -12.47 12.47 -8.58
N GLU A 226 -12.86 13.71 -8.24
CA GLU A 226 -11.92 14.79 -7.87
C GLU A 226 -11.08 14.45 -6.62
N VAL A 227 -11.68 13.76 -5.63
CA VAL A 227 -10.93 13.26 -4.45
C VAL A 227 -9.88 12.23 -4.89
N GLY A 228 -10.24 11.35 -5.82
CA GLY A 228 -9.33 10.36 -6.39
C GLY A 228 -8.14 10.99 -7.09
N ASP A 229 -8.41 11.99 -7.94
CA ASP A 229 -7.37 12.70 -8.70
C ASP A 229 -6.45 13.52 -7.77
N LEU A 230 -7.01 14.19 -6.75
CA LEU A 230 -6.21 14.87 -5.73
C LEU A 230 -5.28 13.89 -4.99
N LEU A 231 -5.78 12.72 -4.57
CA LEU A 231 -4.96 11.69 -3.92
C LEU A 231 -3.87 11.16 -4.87
N PHE A 232 -4.19 10.97 -6.15
CA PHE A 232 -3.25 10.51 -7.17
C PHE A 232 -2.11 11.53 -7.39
N VAL A 233 -2.41 12.83 -7.42
CA VAL A 233 -1.41 13.89 -7.50
C VAL A 233 -0.53 13.94 -6.26
N VAL A 234 -1.09 13.75 -5.06
CA VAL A 234 -0.31 13.65 -3.81
C VAL A 234 0.64 12.46 -3.84
N VAL A 235 0.20 11.28 -4.31
CA VAL A 235 1.07 10.10 -4.46
C VAL A 235 2.18 10.36 -5.49
N THR A 236 1.84 11.05 -6.59
CA THR A 236 2.81 11.47 -7.60
C THR A 236 3.88 12.38 -7.01
N LEU A 237 3.48 13.36 -6.19
CA LEU A 237 4.40 14.23 -5.47
C LEU A 237 5.31 13.43 -4.53
N ALA A 238 4.74 12.53 -3.73
CA ALA A 238 5.51 11.66 -2.83
C ALA A 238 6.57 10.86 -3.61
N ARG A 239 6.19 10.24 -4.74
CA ARG A 239 7.14 9.53 -5.63
C ARG A 239 8.26 10.46 -6.12
N HIS A 240 7.92 11.66 -6.59
CA HIS A 240 8.90 12.64 -7.09
C HIS A 240 9.90 13.05 -5.98
N LEU A 241 9.41 13.16 -4.74
CA LEU A 241 10.21 13.43 -3.54
C LEU A 241 10.91 12.18 -2.96
N LYS A 242 10.81 11.02 -3.63
CA LYS A 242 11.36 9.74 -3.19
C LYS A 242 10.83 9.27 -1.83
N VAL A 243 9.59 9.63 -1.51
CA VAL A 243 8.85 9.19 -0.33
C VAL A 243 7.90 8.07 -0.73
N ASP A 244 7.84 7.01 0.07
CA ASP A 244 6.82 5.96 -0.10
C ASP A 244 5.49 6.42 0.52
N ALA A 245 4.48 6.68 -0.32
CA ALA A 245 3.22 7.29 0.08
C ALA A 245 2.43 6.42 1.08
N GLU A 246 2.39 5.10 0.86
CA GLU A 246 1.71 4.14 1.73
C GLU A 246 2.31 4.17 3.14
N THR A 247 3.64 4.08 3.23
CA THR A 247 4.37 4.18 4.50
C THR A 247 4.17 5.52 5.18
N ALA A 248 4.27 6.63 4.44
CA ALA A 248 4.11 7.97 5.00
C ALA A 248 2.72 8.18 5.62
N LEU A 249 1.67 7.67 4.98
CA LEU A 249 0.32 7.71 5.53
C LEU A 249 0.18 6.81 6.77
N LYS A 250 0.73 5.59 6.74
CA LYS A 250 0.74 4.68 7.91
C LYS A 250 1.38 5.32 9.14
N GLN A 251 2.56 5.93 8.99
CA GLN A 251 3.23 6.64 10.08
C GLN A 251 2.41 7.83 10.60
N SER A 252 1.72 8.54 9.70
CA SER A 252 0.82 9.62 10.09
C SER A 252 -0.39 9.10 10.89
N ASN A 253 -0.95 7.95 10.50
CA ASN A 253 -2.02 7.28 11.23
C ASN A 253 -1.57 6.82 12.63
N GLN A 254 -0.40 6.19 12.75
CA GLN A 254 0.16 5.80 14.05
C GLN A 254 0.36 7.01 14.96
N LYS A 255 0.91 8.11 14.44
CA LYS A 255 1.08 9.38 15.16
C LYS A 255 -0.26 9.96 15.61
N PHE A 256 -1.29 9.92 14.76
CA PHE A 256 -2.65 10.32 15.14
C PHE A 256 -3.19 9.46 16.28
N ARG A 257 -3.07 8.13 16.19
CA ARG A 257 -3.53 7.19 17.22
C ARG A 257 -2.86 7.45 18.57
N ARG A 258 -1.53 7.62 18.61
CA ARG A 258 -0.80 7.91 19.85
C ARG A 258 -1.30 9.20 20.51
N ARG A 259 -1.46 10.26 19.72
CA ARG A 259 -1.94 11.56 20.23
C ARG A 259 -3.39 11.49 20.70
N PHE A 260 -4.24 10.77 19.97
CA PHE A 260 -5.62 10.60 20.37
C PHE A 260 -5.73 9.77 21.66
N ALA A 261 -4.95 8.71 21.80
CA ALA A 261 -4.87 7.91 23.02
C ALA A 261 -4.37 8.74 24.23
N PHE A 262 -3.47 9.71 24.01
CA PHE A 262 -3.08 10.67 25.04
C PHE A 262 -4.28 11.50 25.49
N ILE A 263 -5.05 12.07 24.55
CA ILE A 263 -6.26 12.85 24.88
C ILE A 263 -7.26 11.99 25.67
N GLU A 264 -7.51 10.75 25.23
CA GLU A 264 -8.39 9.80 25.92
C GLU A 264 -7.96 9.55 27.36
N LYS A 265 -6.65 9.38 27.57
CA LYS A 265 -6.08 9.15 28.90
C LYS A 265 -6.23 10.40 29.77
N SER A 266 -5.88 11.58 29.27
CA SER A 266 -5.99 12.84 30.02
C SER A 266 -7.44 13.15 30.41
N LEU A 267 -8.40 13.00 29.48
CA LEU A 267 -9.82 13.21 29.78
C LEU A 267 -10.33 12.23 30.85
N ARG A 268 -9.86 10.98 30.80
CA ARG A 268 -10.22 9.96 31.80
C ARG A 268 -9.64 10.27 33.18
N GLU A 269 -8.41 10.78 33.24
CA GLU A 269 -7.78 11.24 34.49
C GLU A 269 -8.55 12.41 35.12
N ASP A 270 -9.14 13.27 34.29
CA ASP A 270 -10.03 14.36 34.70
C ASP A 270 -11.49 13.92 34.96
N GLY A 271 -11.79 12.62 34.79
CA GLY A 271 -13.14 12.06 34.99
C GLY A 271 -14.18 12.52 33.95
N LYS A 272 -13.73 12.99 32.78
CA LYS A 272 -14.60 13.48 31.69
C LYS A 272 -14.72 12.46 30.56
N ALA A 273 -15.88 12.47 29.89
CA ALA A 273 -16.06 11.83 28.59
C ALA A 273 -15.85 12.82 27.44
N PHE A 274 -15.63 12.31 26.22
CA PHE A 274 -15.52 13.14 25.01
C PHE A 274 -16.77 13.99 24.74
N SER A 275 -17.96 13.44 25.00
CA SER A 275 -19.24 14.15 24.86
C SER A 275 -19.32 15.39 25.73
N ASP A 276 -18.57 15.40 26.83
CA ASP A 276 -18.60 16.43 27.85
C ASP A 276 -17.42 17.42 27.67
N SER A 277 -16.63 17.24 26.61
CA SER A 277 -15.44 18.02 26.31
C SER A 277 -15.66 18.91 25.09
N SER A 278 -15.12 20.12 25.14
CA SER A 278 -15.15 21.04 24.01
C SER A 278 -14.03 20.76 23.01
N LEU A 279 -14.23 21.14 21.73
CA LEU A 279 -13.16 21.11 20.72
C LEU A 279 -11.92 21.88 21.15
N LYS A 280 -12.10 22.98 21.90
CA LYS A 280 -10.99 23.79 22.41
C LYS A 280 -10.17 23.04 23.46
N GLU A 281 -10.81 22.29 24.35
CA GLU A 281 -10.11 21.44 25.32
C GLU A 281 -9.37 20.29 24.63
N MET A 282 -10.02 19.62 23.67
CA MET A 282 -9.39 18.55 22.89
C MET A 282 -8.19 19.04 22.08
N ASP A 283 -8.27 20.24 21.48
CA ASP A 283 -7.14 20.83 20.75
C ASP A 283 -5.99 21.23 21.69
N ALA A 284 -6.29 21.67 22.92
CA ALA A 284 -5.27 21.93 23.94
C ALA A 284 -4.51 20.64 24.31
N LEU A 285 -5.22 19.55 24.60
CA LEU A 285 -4.63 18.24 24.90
C LEU A 285 -3.87 17.65 23.69
N TRP A 286 -4.37 17.87 22.47
CA TRP A 286 -3.67 17.49 21.25
C TRP A 286 -2.32 18.21 21.11
N ASN A 287 -2.30 19.51 21.42
CA ASN A 287 -1.06 20.29 21.41
C ASN A 287 -0.10 19.86 22.53
N GLU A 288 -0.60 19.47 23.70
CA GLU A 288 0.22 18.87 24.75
C GLU A 288 0.86 17.54 24.30
N ALA A 289 0.08 16.64 23.69
CA ALA A 289 0.59 15.39 23.12
C ALA A 289 1.69 15.62 22.07
N LYS A 290 1.58 16.69 21.26
CA LYS A 290 2.65 17.06 20.30
C LYS A 290 3.96 17.46 20.98
N HIS A 291 3.90 18.08 22.16
CA HIS A 291 5.08 18.53 22.88
C HIS A 291 5.77 17.37 23.60
N SER A 292 5.02 16.42 24.14
CA SER A 292 5.58 15.24 24.81
C SER A 292 6.33 14.31 23.86
N GLU A 293 5.90 14.19 22.60
CA GLU A 293 6.62 13.39 21.57
C GLU A 293 7.92 14.03 21.05
N LYS A 294 8.17 15.32 21.32
CA LYS A 294 9.37 16.03 20.84
C LYS A 294 10.54 16.00 21.83
N ASN A 295 10.30 15.55 23.05
CA ASN A 295 11.30 15.42 24.13
C ASN A 295 11.65 13.96 24.34
#